data_AF-A0A1E7FP89-F1
#
_entry.id   AF-A0A1E7FP89-F1
#
_cell.length_a   1.000
_cell.length_b   1.000
_cell.length_c   1.000
_cell.angle_alpha   90.00
_cell.angle_beta   90.00
_cell.angle_gamma   90.00
#
_symmetry.space_group_name_H-M   'P 1'
#
loop_
_entity.id
_entity.type
_entity.pdbx_description
1 polymer ?
#
loop_
_entity_poly.entity_id
_entity_poly.type
_entity_poly.pdbx_seq_one_letter_code
_entity_poly.pdbx_strand_id
1 'polypeptide(L)'
;MAEKPGITDEKKKQLLEISVVARLWNGLVQSEQKPSRFLGRRSLKLAWENLYLDIISSIQRSSGEVPVSSNVDEEKNATIVLERQLEWVKEFGKLLNNPEQPLPANILVDDDSALLWATDGGVSELAKRRQRRLDSAKERGASTLS
;
A
#
# COMPACT_ATOMS: atom_id res chain seq x y z
N MET A 1 -32.44 6.37 28.83
CA MET A 1 -32.14 7.28 27.71
C MET A 1 -30.95 6.70 26.97
N ALA A 2 -31.15 6.22 25.74
CA ALA A 2 -30.10 5.53 24.98
C ALA A 2 -29.16 6.56 24.37
N GLU A 3 -27.87 6.50 24.71
CA GLU A 3 -26.83 7.31 24.08
C GLU A 3 -26.75 6.96 22.59
N LYS A 4 -26.89 7.96 21.73
CA LYS A 4 -26.61 7.80 20.29
C LYS A 4 -25.13 7.38 20.16
N PRO A 5 -24.79 6.39 19.30
CA PRO A 5 -23.41 5.99 19.12
C PRO A 5 -22.64 7.12 18.44
N GLY A 6 -22.07 8.00 19.26
CA GLY A 6 -21.20 9.08 18.83
C GLY A 6 -19.93 8.48 18.24
N ILE A 7 -19.54 8.96 17.07
CA ILE A 7 -18.27 8.63 16.43
C ILE A 7 -17.16 8.93 17.44
N THR A 8 -16.47 7.89 17.90
CA THR A 8 -15.36 7.99 18.84
C THR A 8 -14.26 8.88 18.28
N ASP A 9 -13.48 9.54 19.13
CA ASP A 9 -12.39 10.43 18.66
C ASP A 9 -11.34 9.67 17.84
N GLU A 10 -11.12 8.40 18.15
CA GLU A 10 -10.29 7.49 17.36
C GLU A 10 -10.82 7.34 15.93
N LYS A 11 -12.14 7.19 15.78
CA LYS A 11 -12.79 7.08 14.47
C LYS A 11 -12.75 8.39 13.69
N LYS A 12 -12.84 9.55 14.37
CA LYS A 12 -12.64 10.86 13.73
C LYS A 12 -11.22 11.02 13.20
N LYS A 13 -10.22 10.61 13.99
CA LYS A 13 -8.81 10.64 13.59
C LYS A 13 -8.56 9.76 12.37
N GLN A 14 -9.09 8.53 12.36
CA GLN A 14 -9.03 7.62 11.21
C GLN A 14 -9.65 8.23 9.94
N LEU A 15 -10.84 8.83 10.05
CA LEU A 15 -11.50 9.48 8.92
C LEU A 15 -10.68 10.67 8.37
N LEU A 16 -10.01 11.42 9.25
CA LEU A 16 -9.12 12.51 8.84
C LEU A 16 -7.89 11.98 8.11
N GLU A 17 -7.27 10.91 8.63
CA GLU A 17 -6.12 10.24 7.99
C GLU A 17 -6.49 9.73 6.60
N ILE A 18 -7.64 9.08 6.45
CA ILE A 18 -8.17 8.63 5.14
C ILE A 18 -8.35 9.81 4.18
N SER A 19 -8.94 10.91 4.64
CA SER A 19 -9.14 12.13 3.83
C SER A 19 -7.82 12.72 3.32
N VAL A 20 -6.80 12.79 4.18
CA VAL A 20 -5.46 13.27 3.81
C VAL A 20 -4.81 12.34 2.79
N VAL A 21 -4.86 11.03 3.02
CA VAL A 21 -4.31 10.03 2.09
C VAL A 21 -5.01 10.10 0.74
N ALA A 22 -6.33 10.25 0.70
CA ALA A 22 -7.10 10.36 -0.54
C ALA A 22 -6.74 11.62 -1.34
N ARG A 23 -6.57 12.77 -0.67
CA ARG A 23 -6.12 14.02 -1.32
C ARG A 23 -4.73 13.89 -1.91
N LEU A 24 -3.79 13.31 -1.14
CA LEU A 24 -2.43 13.06 -1.62
C LEU A 24 -2.43 12.08 -2.79
N TRP A 25 -3.20 10.99 -2.71
CA TRP A 25 -3.34 10.02 -3.78
C TRP A 25 -3.82 10.67 -5.08
N ASN A 26 -4.92 11.42 -5.00
CA ASN A 26 -5.50 12.10 -6.16
C ASN A 26 -4.55 13.15 -6.75
N GLY A 27 -3.85 13.92 -5.91
CA GLY A 27 -2.83 14.86 -6.38
C GLY A 27 -1.67 14.17 -7.09
N LEU A 28 -1.20 13.03 -6.57
CA LEU A 28 -0.14 12.23 -7.20
C LEU A 28 -0.59 11.68 -8.55
N VAL A 29 -1.81 11.11 -8.64
CA VAL A 29 -2.38 10.64 -9.91
C VAL A 29 -2.53 11.77 -10.93
N GLN A 30 -3.03 12.93 -10.53
CA GLN A 30 -3.16 14.11 -11.41
C GLN A 30 -1.81 14.61 -11.93
N SER A 31 -0.74 14.43 -11.14
CA SER A 31 0.62 14.78 -11.54
C SER A 31 1.35 13.67 -12.30
N GLU A 32 0.65 12.62 -12.74
CA GLU A 32 1.22 11.42 -13.40
C GLU A 32 2.26 10.67 -12.54
N GLN A 33 2.31 10.95 -11.25
CA GLN A 33 3.21 10.29 -10.31
C GLN A 33 2.54 9.04 -9.74
N LYS A 34 3.31 7.95 -9.67
CA LYS A 34 2.83 6.69 -9.07
C LYS A 34 2.64 6.89 -7.56
N PRO A 35 1.41 6.86 -7.01
CA PRO A 35 1.20 7.14 -5.58
C PRO A 35 1.90 6.14 -4.66
N SER A 36 2.11 4.92 -5.15
CA SER A 36 2.91 3.87 -4.52
C SER A 36 4.35 4.29 -4.21
N ARG A 37 4.91 5.26 -4.95
CA ARG A 37 6.24 5.82 -4.68
C ARG A 37 6.26 6.77 -3.47
N PHE A 38 5.12 7.27 -2.99
CA PHE A 38 5.09 8.35 -1.99
C PHE A 38 4.28 8.01 -0.75
N LEU A 39 3.17 7.28 -0.90
CA LEU A 39 2.26 7.00 0.20
C LEU A 39 2.69 5.78 1.04
N GLY A 40 3.55 4.93 0.48
CA GLY A 40 4.05 3.73 1.15
C GLY A 40 2.96 2.75 1.58
N ARG A 41 3.39 1.65 2.20
CA ARG A 41 2.58 0.51 2.60
C ARG A 41 1.57 0.84 3.70
N ARG A 42 1.92 1.69 4.67
CA ARG A 42 1.03 2.02 5.80
C ARG A 42 -0.21 2.79 5.35
N SER A 43 -0.02 3.83 4.54
CA SER A 43 -1.15 4.60 3.99
C SER A 43 -2.01 3.71 3.09
N LEU A 44 -1.39 2.81 2.32
CA LEU A 44 -2.12 1.87 1.49
C LEU A 44 -2.94 0.88 2.32
N LYS A 45 -2.40 0.34 3.44
CA LYS A 45 -3.15 -0.52 4.38
C LYS A 45 -4.40 0.17 4.91
N LEU A 46 -4.28 1.42 5.35
CA LEU A 46 -5.42 2.19 5.88
C LEU A 46 -6.49 2.47 4.82
N ALA A 47 -6.07 2.75 3.58
CA ALA A 47 -7.00 2.97 2.48
C ALA A 47 -7.59 1.68 1.91
N TRP A 48 -6.89 0.55 2.05
CA TRP A 48 -7.22 -0.71 1.39
C TRP A 48 -8.58 -1.27 1.78
N GLU A 49 -9.01 -1.16 3.03
CA GLU A 49 -10.32 -1.68 3.45
C GLU A 49 -11.48 -1.00 2.71
N ASN A 50 -11.42 0.32 2.58
CA ASN A 50 -12.42 1.09 1.84
C ASN A 50 -12.29 0.86 0.33
N LEU A 51 -11.05 0.88 -0.17
CA LEU A 51 -10.77 0.67 -1.60
C LEU A 51 -11.20 -0.73 -2.07
N TYR A 52 -11.00 -1.76 -1.24
CA TYR A 52 -11.39 -3.13 -1.53
C TYR A 52 -12.91 -3.22 -1.72
N LEU A 53 -13.70 -2.62 -0.83
CA LEU A 53 -15.16 -2.62 -0.96
C LEU A 53 -15.62 -1.92 -2.25
N ASP A 54 -15.00 -0.80 -2.61
CA ASP A 54 -15.31 -0.07 -3.84
C ASP A 54 -14.92 -0.87 -5.09
N ILE A 55 -13.75 -1.50 -5.09
CA ILE A 55 -13.27 -2.36 -6.18
C ILE A 55 -14.22 -3.55 -6.38
N ILE A 56 -14.58 -4.26 -5.31
CA ILE A 56 -15.51 -5.39 -5.38
C ILE A 56 -16.87 -4.94 -5.91
N SER A 57 -17.39 -3.80 -5.42
CA SER A 57 -18.67 -3.24 -5.86
C SER A 57 -18.65 -2.78 -7.32
N SER A 58 -17.50 -2.31 -7.82
CA SER A 58 -17.31 -1.95 -9.23
C SER A 58 -17.28 -3.20 -10.10
N ILE A 59 -16.52 -4.22 -9.70
CA ILE A 59 -16.40 -5.51 -10.41
C ILE A 59 -17.76 -6.19 -10.51
N GLN A 60 -18.55 -6.20 -9.44
CA GLN A 60 -19.89 -6.76 -9.42
C GLN A 60 -20.87 -5.99 -10.31
N ARG A 61 -20.79 -4.65 -10.37
CA ARG A 61 -21.62 -3.84 -11.28
C ARG A 61 -21.29 -4.11 -12.74
N SER A 62 -20.02 -4.20 -13.10
CA SER A 62 -19.61 -4.57 -14.46
C SER A 62 -20.05 -5.99 -14.87
N SER A 63 -20.27 -6.88 -13.90
CA SER A 63 -20.80 -8.23 -14.15
C SER A 63 -22.32 -8.24 -14.36
N GLY A 64 -23.06 -7.27 -13.85
CA GLY A 64 -24.51 -7.15 -14.05
C GLY A 64 -24.90 -6.47 -15.35
N GLU A 65 -23.95 -5.79 -16.00
CA GLU A 65 -24.11 -5.10 -17.29
C GLU A 65 -23.63 -5.92 -18.49
N VAL A 66 -23.28 -7.20 -18.30
CA VAL A 66 -22.95 -8.09 -19.43
C VAL A 66 -24.20 -8.16 -20.32
N PRO A 67 -24.19 -7.60 -21.54
CA PRO A 67 -25.30 -7.80 -22.45
C PRO A 67 -25.40 -9.31 -22.65
N VAL A 68 -26.60 -9.87 -22.50
CA VAL A 68 -26.88 -11.30 -22.74
C VAL A 68 -26.42 -11.60 -24.17
N SER A 69 -25.17 -12.05 -24.30
CA SER A 69 -24.59 -12.43 -25.58
C SER A 69 -25.16 -13.80 -25.90
N SER A 70 -25.64 -13.98 -27.12
CA SER A 70 -26.08 -15.30 -27.60
C SER A 70 -24.95 -16.32 -27.70
N ASN A 71 -23.69 -15.90 -27.48
CA ASN A 71 -22.51 -16.76 -27.47
C ASN A 71 -22.13 -17.19 -26.05
N VAL A 72 -22.46 -18.44 -25.72
CA VAL A 72 -22.10 -19.13 -24.46
C VAL A 72 -20.59 -19.05 -24.16
N ASP A 73 -19.75 -19.06 -25.19
CA ASP A 73 -18.28 -19.00 -25.05
C ASP A 73 -17.77 -17.60 -24.63
N GLU A 74 -18.45 -16.53 -25.03
CA GLU A 74 -18.09 -15.15 -24.63
C GLU A 74 -18.46 -14.88 -23.17
N GLU A 75 -19.65 -15.35 -22.75
CA GLU A 75 -20.13 -15.23 -21.37
C GLU A 75 -19.24 -16.01 -20.39
N LYS A 76 -18.80 -17.19 -20.80
CA LYS A 76 -17.85 -18.00 -20.04
C LYS A 76 -16.48 -17.33 -19.90
N ASN A 77 -15.97 -16.72 -20.98
CA ASN A 77 -14.71 -15.98 -20.94
C ASN A 77 -14.78 -14.72 -20.05
N ALA A 78 -15.88 -13.97 -20.12
CA ALA A 78 -16.10 -12.81 -19.25
C ALA A 78 -16.12 -13.20 -17.76
N THR A 79 -16.75 -14.33 -17.44
CA THR A 79 -16.81 -14.88 -16.07
C THR A 79 -15.41 -15.25 -15.55
N ILE A 80 -14.59 -15.93 -16.37
CA ILE A 80 -13.21 -16.30 -16.01
C ILE A 80 -12.33 -15.07 -15.75
N VAL A 81 -12.48 -14.02 -16.57
CA VAL A 81 -11.73 -12.77 -16.38
C VAL A 81 -12.11 -12.10 -15.06
N LEU A 82 -13.40 -12.09 -14.71
CA LEU A 82 -13.92 -11.54 -13.47
C LEU A 82 -13.37 -12.28 -12.23
N GLU A 83 -13.43 -13.61 -12.25
CA GLU A 83 -12.91 -14.46 -11.18
C GLU A 83 -11.42 -14.21 -10.95
N ARG A 84 -10.65 -14.10 -12.05
CA ARG A 84 -9.22 -13.79 -11.99
C ARG A 84 -8.93 -12.41 -11.42
N GLN A 85 -9.73 -11.40 -11.77
CA GLN A 85 -9.59 -10.05 -11.20
C GLN A 85 -9.85 -10.05 -9.69
N LEU A 86 -10.89 -10.76 -9.23
CA LEU A 86 -11.21 -10.91 -7.81
C LEU A 86 -10.10 -11.63 -7.05
N GLU A 87 -9.53 -12.68 -7.63
CA GLU A 87 -8.41 -13.41 -7.05
C GLU A 87 -7.17 -12.50 -6.90
N TRP A 88 -6.83 -11.73 -7.93
CA TRP A 88 -5.70 -10.81 -7.89
C TRP A 88 -5.85 -9.73 -6.82
N VAL A 89 -7.06 -9.17 -6.66
CA VAL A 89 -7.36 -8.20 -5.59
C VAL A 89 -7.19 -8.83 -4.21
N LYS A 90 -7.65 -10.08 -4.03
CA LYS A 90 -7.47 -10.82 -2.76
C LYS A 90 -5.99 -11.09 -2.47
N GLU A 91 -5.22 -11.54 -3.45
CA GLU A 91 -3.78 -11.77 -3.33
C GLU A 91 -3.02 -10.49 -2.99
N PHE A 92 -3.34 -9.39 -3.66
CA PHE A 92 -2.76 -8.09 -3.34
C PHE A 92 -3.05 -7.68 -1.89
N GLY A 93 -4.29 -7.83 -1.43
CA GLY A 93 -4.66 -7.58 -0.04
C GLY A 93 -3.89 -8.45 0.95
N LYS A 94 -3.66 -9.73 0.64
CA LYS A 94 -2.82 -10.62 1.45
C LYS A 94 -1.38 -10.13 1.48
N LEU A 95 -0.77 -9.84 0.34
CA LEU A 95 0.60 -9.33 0.23
C LEU A 95 0.78 -7.98 0.89
N LEU A 96 -0.24 -7.12 0.87
CA LEU A 96 -0.26 -5.83 1.53
C LEU A 96 -0.31 -5.97 3.05
N ASN A 97 -1.00 -6.98 3.56
CA ASN A 97 -1.08 -7.23 5.01
C ASN A 97 0.11 -8.01 5.54
N ASN A 98 0.53 -9.05 4.80
CA ASN A 98 1.59 -9.99 5.11
C ASN A 98 2.56 -10.05 3.93
N PRO A 99 3.64 -9.24 3.93
CA PRO A 99 4.62 -9.34 2.85
C PRO A 99 5.43 -10.62 3.04
N GLU A 100 5.55 -11.39 1.97
CA GLU A 100 6.51 -12.48 1.92
C GLU A 100 7.92 -11.90 1.89
N GLN A 101 8.59 -12.04 3.04
CA GLN A 101 10.01 -11.80 3.32
C GLN A 101 10.59 -10.39 3.05
N PRO A 102 11.49 -9.91 3.92
CA PRO A 102 12.20 -8.65 3.71
C PRO A 102 13.14 -8.75 2.49
N LEU A 103 13.29 -7.62 1.78
CA LEU A 103 14.28 -7.43 0.73
C LEU A 103 15.68 -7.87 1.21
N PRO A 104 16.53 -8.41 0.32
CA PRO A 104 17.87 -8.89 0.68
C PRO A 104 18.68 -7.78 1.35
N ALA A 105 19.29 -8.10 2.49
CA ALA A 105 19.93 -7.15 3.40
C ALA A 105 21.20 -6.47 2.84
N ASN A 106 21.68 -6.87 1.67
CA ASN A 106 22.98 -6.48 1.10
C ASN A 106 22.92 -5.30 0.11
N ILE A 107 21.86 -4.50 0.13
CA ILE A 107 21.81 -3.27 -0.66
C ILE A 107 22.59 -2.19 0.11
N LEU A 108 23.79 -1.86 -0.38
CA LEU A 108 24.66 -0.80 0.14
C LEU A 108 24.16 0.62 -0.20
N VAL A 109 23.07 0.71 -0.96
CA VAL A 109 22.42 1.96 -1.34
C VAL A 109 21.34 2.30 -0.31
N ASP A 110 21.28 3.57 0.07
CA ASP A 110 20.18 4.14 0.83
C ASP A 110 18.88 3.97 0.01
N ASP A 111 18.14 2.90 0.28
CA ASP A 111 16.88 2.62 -0.40
C ASP A 111 15.71 3.25 0.38
N ASP A 112 15.27 4.42 -0.07
CA ASP A 112 14.13 5.13 0.53
C ASP A 112 12.81 4.37 0.32
N SER A 113 12.76 3.41 -0.62
CA SER A 113 11.59 2.56 -0.78
C SER A 113 11.38 1.66 0.45
N ALA A 114 12.44 1.30 1.18
CA ALA A 114 12.34 0.58 2.45
C ALA A 114 11.64 1.41 3.53
N LEU A 115 11.78 2.75 3.53
CA LEU A 115 11.06 3.61 4.47
C LEU A 115 9.55 3.58 4.23
N LEU A 116 9.17 3.46 2.95
CA LEU A 116 7.79 3.51 2.51
C LEU A 116 7.14 2.12 2.55
N TRP A 117 7.87 1.05 2.21
CA TRP A 117 7.30 -0.28 1.98
C TRP A 117 7.66 -1.34 3.01
N ALA A 118 8.61 -1.09 3.92
CA ALA A 118 8.92 -2.05 4.97
C ALA A 118 7.76 -2.20 5.96
N THR A 119 7.63 -3.41 6.52
CA THR A 119 6.62 -3.75 7.53
C THR A 119 6.75 -2.91 8.80
N ASP A 120 7.98 -2.62 9.20
CA ASP A 120 8.31 -1.80 10.36
C ASP A 120 8.25 -0.29 10.06
N GLY A 121 7.88 0.11 8.84
CA GLY A 121 7.87 1.50 8.40
C GLY A 121 9.26 2.13 8.30
N GLY A 122 10.28 1.33 8.01
CA GLY A 122 11.63 1.82 7.74
C GLY A 122 12.55 1.89 8.95
N VAL A 123 12.10 1.45 10.13
CA VAL A 123 12.88 1.53 11.38
C VAL A 123 14.22 0.81 11.24
N SER A 124 14.21 -0.42 10.68
CA SER A 124 15.42 -1.21 10.45
C SER A 124 16.37 -0.54 9.46
N GLU A 125 15.86 0.09 8.40
CA GLU A 125 16.70 0.80 7.42
C GLU A 125 17.31 2.07 8.03
N LEU A 126 16.55 2.83 8.81
CA LEU A 126 17.08 3.99 9.54
C LEU A 126 18.18 3.59 10.52
N ALA A 127 18.01 2.46 11.22
CA ALA A 127 19.03 1.92 12.11
C ALA A 127 20.31 1.54 11.34
N LYS A 128 20.19 0.85 10.20
CA LYS A 128 21.32 0.51 9.32
C LYS A 128 22.04 1.76 8.82
N ARG A 129 21.31 2.77 8.34
CA ARG A 129 21.88 4.06 7.89
C ARG A 129 22.64 4.76 9.01
N ARG A 130 22.08 4.76 10.22
CA ARG A 130 22.75 5.34 11.40
C ARG A 130 24.06 4.60 11.68
N GLN A 131 24.05 3.27 11.64
CA GLN A 131 25.26 2.47 11.86
C GLN A 131 26.33 2.76 10.80
N ARG A 132 25.97 2.76 9.51
CA ARG A 132 26.89 3.11 8.41
C ARG A 132 27.57 4.47 8.63
N ARG A 133 26.81 5.48 9.07
CA ARG A 133 27.35 6.82 9.36
C ARG A 133 28.32 6.82 10.55
N LEU A 134 28.03 6.04 11.59
CA LEU A 134 28.93 5.88 12.74
C LEU A 134 30.23 5.18 12.34
N ASP A 135 30.15 4.12 11.55
CA ASP A 135 31.31 3.36 11.07
C ASP A 135 32.20 4.25 10.18
N SER A 136 31.61 4.96 9.22
CA SER A 136 32.36 5.91 8.37
C SER A 136 32.91 7.12 9.14
N ALA A 137 32.30 7.52 10.26
CA ALA A 137 32.86 8.56 11.12
C ALA A 137 34.08 8.03 11.90
N LYS A 138 34.02 6.79 12.38
CA LYS A 138 35.13 6.11 13.08
C LYS A 138 36.34 5.90 12.16
N GLU A 139 36.12 5.46 10.93
CA GLU A 139 37.19 5.28 9.93
C GLU A 139 37.89 6.60 9.58
N ARG A 140 37.12 7.69 9.40
CA ARG A 140 37.67 9.03 9.15
C ARG A 140 38.48 9.55 10.33
N GLY A 141 37.96 9.41 11.56
CA GLY A 141 38.67 9.81 12.77
C GLY A 141 39.97 9.02 13.01
N ALA A 142 39.97 7.73 12.68
CA ALA A 142 41.16 6.89 12.75
C ALA A 142 42.22 7.29 11.70
N SER A 143 41.80 7.68 10.49
CA SER A 143 42.71 8.11 9.41
C SER A 143 43.32 9.50 9.63
N THR A 144 42.73 10.35 10.47
CA THR A 144 43.28 11.67 10.82
C THR A 144 44.31 11.64 11.97
N LEU A 145 44.43 10.50 12.66
CA LEU A 145 45.33 10.31 13.80
C LEU A 145 46.56 9.44 13.45
N SER A 146 46.62 8.91 12.22
CA SER A 146 47.79 8.22 11.63
C SER A 146 48.60 9.16 10.76
#